data_AF-A0A7X7QAA2-F1
#
_entry.id   AF-A0A7X7QAA2-F1
#
_cell.length_a   1.000
_cell.length_b   1.000
_cell.length_c   1.000
_cell.angle_alpha   90.00
_cell.angle_beta   90.00
_cell.angle_gamma   90.00
#
_symmetry.space_group_name_H-M   'P 1'
#
loop_
_entity.id
_entity.type
_entity.pdbx_description
1 polymer ?
#
loop_
_entity_poly.entity_id
_entity_poly.type
_entity_poly.pdbx_seq_one_letter_code
_entity_poly.pdbx_strand_id
1 'polypeptide(L)'
;MKQSNDRYLKQLRARYNRATKKEKTVILDEYVKTTGRNRTYASALLSGRRRADQPICRPRRTIYGDEDRQVLLMLSDLFDGICSRRLRAAMDVELPGLVQSGALQVSPACYQDLLNRLYALLHDYTNSFLPVAKLHSKTRDGSRVTRTYDKPQT
;
A
#
# COMPACT_ATOMS: atom_id res chain seq x y z
N MET A 1 0.54 -8.60 -25.87
CA MET A 1 -0.66 -9.14 -26.56
C MET A 1 -1.85 -9.31 -25.60
N LYS A 2 -2.48 -8.22 -25.12
CA LYS A 2 -3.61 -8.29 -24.13
C LYS A 2 -4.99 -7.90 -24.71
N GLN A 3 -5.11 -7.69 -26.02
CA GLN A 3 -6.34 -7.18 -26.64
C GLN A 3 -7.27 -8.27 -27.20
N SER A 4 -6.74 -9.45 -27.56
CA SER A 4 -7.54 -10.50 -28.20
C SER A 4 -8.60 -11.15 -27.28
N ASN A 5 -8.45 -11.01 -25.96
CA ASN A 5 -9.38 -11.57 -24.98
C ASN A 5 -10.66 -10.75 -24.80
N ASP A 6 -10.66 -9.44 -25.06
CA ASP A 6 -11.84 -8.62 -24.75
C ASP A 6 -13.01 -8.90 -25.69
N ARG A 7 -12.74 -9.05 -27.00
CA ARG A 7 -13.77 -9.43 -27.99
C ARG A 7 -14.35 -10.82 -27.72
N TYR A 8 -13.48 -11.80 -27.42
CA TYR A 8 -13.89 -13.16 -27.03
C TYR A 8 -14.74 -13.14 -25.76
N LEU A 9 -14.31 -12.41 -24.72
CA LEU A 9 -15.06 -12.26 -23.47
C LEU A 9 -16.41 -11.58 -23.65
N LYS A 10 -16.50 -10.57 -24.51
CA LYS A 10 -17.77 -9.87 -24.83
C LYS A 10 -18.77 -10.82 -25.51
N GLN A 11 -18.31 -11.59 -26.49
CA GLN A 11 -19.13 -12.60 -27.18
C GLN A 11 -19.54 -13.72 -26.23
N LEU A 12 -18.63 -14.19 -25.39
CA LEU A 12 -18.89 -15.25 -24.41
C LEU A 12 -19.89 -14.80 -23.34
N ARG A 13 -19.80 -13.56 -22.87
CA ARG A 13 -20.79 -12.94 -21.96
C ARG A 13 -22.18 -12.90 -22.59
N ALA A 14 -22.29 -12.48 -23.86
CA ALA A 14 -23.58 -12.43 -24.55
C ALA A 14 -24.22 -13.82 -24.66
N ARG A 15 -23.43 -14.86 -24.97
CA ARG A 15 -23.88 -16.26 -25.00
C ARG A 15 -24.27 -16.75 -23.61
N TYR A 16 -23.43 -16.50 -22.60
CA TYR A 16 -23.67 -16.91 -21.21
C TYR A 16 -24.96 -16.31 -20.64
N ASN A 17 -25.26 -15.04 -20.94
CA ASN A 17 -26.46 -14.37 -20.44
C ASN A 17 -27.75 -14.92 -21.04
N ARG A 18 -27.71 -15.36 -22.31
CA ARG A 18 -28.85 -15.95 -23.03
C ARG A 18 -28.99 -17.47 -22.81
N ALA A 19 -27.96 -18.11 -22.28
CA ALA A 19 -27.89 -19.56 -22.14
C ALA A 19 -28.74 -20.12 -20.99
N THR A 20 -29.24 -21.34 -21.19
CA THR A 20 -29.88 -22.14 -20.14
C THR A 20 -28.86 -22.65 -19.11
N LYS A 21 -29.31 -23.21 -17.97
CA LYS A 21 -28.41 -23.70 -16.90
C LYS A 21 -27.43 -24.78 -17.39
N LYS A 22 -27.85 -25.64 -18.33
CA LYS A 22 -27.01 -26.69 -18.94
C LYS A 22 -25.96 -26.07 -19.88
N GLU A 23 -26.37 -25.16 -20.76
CA GLU A 23 -25.47 -24.44 -21.67
C GLU A 23 -24.44 -23.58 -20.94
N LYS A 24 -24.84 -22.91 -19.84
CA LYS A 24 -23.92 -22.15 -18.98
C LYS A 24 -22.79 -23.02 -18.42
N THR A 25 -23.05 -24.29 -18.15
CA THR A 25 -22.04 -25.24 -17.68
C THR A 25 -21.01 -25.53 -18.76
N VAL A 26 -21.47 -25.81 -19.99
CA VAL A 26 -20.60 -26.06 -21.15
C VAL A 26 -19.73 -24.84 -21.47
N ILE A 27 -20.33 -23.64 -21.45
CA ILE A 27 -19.61 -22.37 -21.68
C ILE A 27 -18.54 -22.13 -20.62
N LEU A 28 -18.83 -22.46 -19.34
CA LEU A 28 -17.85 -22.34 -18.26
C LEU A 28 -16.70 -23.34 -18.42
N ASP A 29 -16.99 -24.59 -18.80
CA ASP A 29 -15.95 -25.61 -18.99
C ASP A 29 -15.04 -25.31 -20.18
N GLU A 30 -15.60 -24.78 -21.27
CA GLU A 30 -14.82 -24.28 -22.42
C GLU A 30 -13.87 -23.15 -22.00
N TYR A 31 -14.37 -22.18 -21.21
CA TYR A 31 -13.57 -21.07 -20.71
C TYR A 31 -12.45 -21.52 -19.76
N VAL A 32 -12.75 -22.47 -18.87
CA VAL A 32 -11.77 -23.06 -17.95
C VAL A 32 -10.69 -23.80 -18.74
N LYS A 33 -11.07 -24.57 -19.77
CA LYS A 33 -10.13 -25.32 -20.61
C LYS A 33 -9.21 -24.41 -21.42
N THR A 34 -9.73 -23.30 -21.94
CA THR A 34 -8.95 -22.34 -22.76
C THR A 34 -8.06 -21.43 -21.94
N THR A 35 -8.51 -20.98 -20.76
CA THR A 35 -7.79 -19.97 -19.94
C THR A 35 -7.08 -20.52 -18.71
N GLY A 36 -7.33 -21.79 -18.33
CA GLY A 36 -6.78 -22.42 -17.13
C GLY A 36 -7.29 -21.83 -15.80
N ARG A 37 -8.32 -20.98 -15.83
CA ARG A 37 -8.85 -20.29 -14.63
C ARG A 37 -9.93 -21.14 -13.94
N ASN A 38 -10.19 -20.86 -12.66
CA ASN A 38 -11.21 -21.59 -11.89
C ASN A 38 -12.64 -21.28 -12.39
N ARG A 39 -13.52 -22.29 -12.37
CA ARG A 39 -14.95 -22.19 -12.71
C ARG A 39 -15.71 -21.14 -11.90
N THR A 40 -15.38 -20.95 -10.63
CA THR A 40 -15.96 -19.89 -9.78
C THR A 40 -15.60 -18.50 -10.29
N TYR A 41 -14.33 -18.31 -10.70
CA TYR A 41 -13.85 -17.09 -11.31
C TYR A 41 -14.56 -16.82 -12.65
N ALA A 42 -14.67 -17.84 -13.50
CA ALA A 42 -15.34 -17.75 -14.79
C ALA A 42 -16.82 -17.35 -14.64
N SER A 43 -17.52 -17.96 -13.69
CA SER A 43 -18.92 -17.63 -13.37
C SER A 43 -19.06 -16.19 -12.89
N ALA A 44 -18.22 -15.75 -11.95
CA ALA A 44 -18.23 -14.37 -11.45
C ALA A 44 -17.89 -13.33 -12.53
N LEU A 45 -16.99 -13.67 -13.45
CA LEU A 45 -16.59 -12.81 -14.56
C LEU A 45 -17.70 -12.69 -15.61
N LEU A 46 -18.31 -13.81 -16.04
CA LEU A 46 -19.34 -13.83 -17.08
C LEU A 46 -20.69 -13.30 -16.59
N SER A 47 -21.05 -13.54 -15.33
CA SER A 47 -22.27 -13.01 -14.70
C SER A 47 -22.22 -11.51 -14.37
N GLY A 48 -21.08 -10.85 -14.56
CA GLY A 48 -20.92 -9.42 -14.24
C GLY A 48 -20.85 -9.10 -12.74
N ARG A 49 -20.87 -10.11 -11.86
CA ARG A 49 -20.78 -9.93 -10.40
C ARG A 49 -19.40 -9.47 -9.94
N ARG A 50 -18.36 -9.68 -10.74
CA ARG A 50 -17.02 -9.15 -10.46
C ARG A 50 -16.91 -7.71 -10.97
N ARG A 51 -16.89 -6.74 -10.05
CA ARG A 51 -16.47 -5.36 -10.35
C ARG A 51 -15.01 -5.39 -10.81
N ALA A 52 -14.67 -4.57 -11.81
CA ALA A 52 -13.29 -4.38 -12.20
C ALA A 52 -12.48 -3.94 -10.96
N ASP A 53 -11.28 -4.48 -10.77
CA ASP A 53 -10.36 -4.05 -9.72
C ASP A 53 -10.00 -2.58 -10.00
N GLN A 54 -10.75 -1.64 -9.42
CA GLN A 54 -10.36 -0.24 -9.43
C GLN A 54 -9.22 -0.07 -8.42
N PRO A 55 -8.14 0.66 -8.77
CA PRO A 55 -7.12 1.01 -7.79
C PRO A 55 -7.80 1.74 -6.62
N ILE A 56 -7.46 1.33 -5.39
CA ILE A 56 -7.98 2.00 -4.19
C ILE A 56 -7.30 3.36 -4.09
N CYS A 57 -7.90 4.38 -4.70
CA CYS A 57 -7.45 5.77 -4.59
C CYS A 57 -8.13 6.41 -3.39
N ARG A 58 -7.61 6.19 -2.19
CA ARG A 58 -8.02 6.92 -0.98
C ARG A 58 -6.96 7.98 -0.68
N PRO A 59 -7.17 9.27 -1.05
CA PRO A 59 -6.26 10.32 -0.62
C PRO A 59 -6.29 10.38 0.91
N ARG A 60 -5.13 10.17 1.53
CA ARG A 60 -4.99 10.37 2.98
C ARG A 60 -4.96 11.88 3.23
N ARG A 61 -5.64 12.33 4.29
CA ARG A 61 -5.49 13.72 4.76
C ARG A 61 -4.02 13.95 5.11
N THR A 62 -3.48 15.09 4.68
CA THR A 62 -2.20 15.62 5.15
C THR A 62 -2.38 16.03 6.60
N ILE A 63 -1.79 15.27 7.54
CA ILE A 63 -1.94 15.49 8.98
C ILE A 63 -0.91 16.51 9.51
N TYR A 64 0.17 16.76 8.77
CA TYR A 64 1.31 17.57 9.21
C TYR A 64 1.56 18.77 8.29
N GLY A 65 2.01 19.88 8.88
CA GLY A 65 2.40 21.09 8.16
C GLY A 65 3.85 21.03 7.67
N ASP A 66 4.27 22.06 6.93
CA ASP A 66 5.65 22.15 6.41
C ASP A 66 6.70 22.28 7.52
N GLU A 67 6.34 22.89 8.66
CA GLU A 67 7.24 23.05 9.81
C GLU A 67 7.66 21.70 10.40
N ASP A 68 6.70 20.79 10.62
CA ASP A 68 6.95 19.44 11.14
C ASP A 68 7.86 18.65 10.20
N ARG A 69 7.65 18.80 8.89
CA ARG A 69 8.49 18.18 7.85
C ARG A 69 9.95 18.65 7.96
N GLN A 70 10.16 19.93 8.19
CA GLN A 70 11.51 20.50 8.27
C GLN A 70 12.27 20.05 9.52
N VAL A 71 11.59 19.97 10.66
CA VAL A 71 12.16 19.42 11.90
C VAL A 71 12.58 17.96 11.72
N LEU A 72 11.76 17.15 11.05
CA LEU A 72 12.08 15.74 10.81
C LEU A 72 13.25 15.54 9.84
N LEU A 73 13.40 16.40 8.83
CA LEU A 73 14.55 16.37 7.93
C LEU A 73 15.84 16.76 8.68
N MET A 74 15.81 17.79 9.52
CA MET A 74 16.97 18.15 10.35
C MET A 74 17.37 17.03 11.30
N LEU A 75 16.40 16.37 11.96
CA LEU A 75 16.68 15.22 12.82
C LEU A 75 17.21 14.03 12.03
N SER A 76 16.73 13.80 10.81
CA SER A 76 17.31 12.78 9.93
C SER A 76 18.78 13.04 9.65
N ASP A 77 19.10 14.26 9.21
CA ASP A 77 20.47 14.63 8.82
C ASP A 77 21.42 14.58 10.03
N LEU A 78 20.95 14.97 11.22
CA LEU A 78 21.71 14.89 12.46
C LEU A 78 22.10 13.45 12.83
N PHE A 79 21.28 12.47 12.46
CA PHE A 79 21.50 11.06 12.75
C PHE A 79 21.89 10.26 11.50
N ASP A 80 22.59 10.87 10.54
CA ASP A 80 23.11 10.21 9.33
C ASP A 80 22.03 9.48 8.50
N GLY A 81 20.79 9.97 8.51
CA GLY A 81 19.69 9.38 7.75
C GLY A 81 19.23 8.01 8.26
N ILE A 82 19.47 7.66 9.54
CA ILE A 82 18.98 6.40 10.11
C ILE A 82 17.44 6.30 10.03
N CYS A 83 16.93 5.09 9.79
CA CYS A 83 15.49 4.86 9.71
C CYS A 83 14.79 5.13 11.05
N SER A 84 13.51 5.51 11.03
CA SER A 84 12.77 5.95 12.24
C SER A 84 12.83 4.98 13.41
N ARG A 85 12.86 3.67 13.14
CA ARG A 85 12.99 2.65 14.20
C ARG A 85 14.34 2.74 14.90
N ARG A 86 15.41 2.97 14.15
CA ARG A 86 16.76 3.18 14.70
C ARG A 86 16.90 4.56 15.31
N LEU A 87 16.28 5.58 14.72
CA LEU A 87 16.24 6.93 15.28
C LEU A 87 15.58 6.94 16.65
N ARG A 88 14.43 6.27 16.80
CA ARG A 88 13.78 6.06 18.10
C ARG A 88 14.74 5.45 19.12
N ALA A 89 15.40 4.35 18.77
CA ALA A 89 16.34 3.67 19.66
C ALA A 89 17.56 4.55 20.00
N ALA A 90 18.07 5.33 19.04
CA ALA A 90 19.15 6.28 19.28
C ALA A 90 18.70 7.40 20.23
N MET A 91 17.49 7.94 20.03
CA MET A 91 16.93 8.96 20.92
C MET A 91 16.70 8.44 22.34
N ASP A 92 16.21 7.20 22.49
CA ASP A 92 16.07 6.55 23.80
C ASP A 92 17.41 6.47 24.57
N VAL A 93 18.53 6.31 23.85
CA VAL A 93 19.87 6.16 24.44
C VAL A 93 20.57 7.51 24.67
N GLU A 94 20.48 8.43 23.70
CA GLU A 94 21.25 9.68 23.70
C GLU A 94 20.57 10.82 24.48
N LEU A 95 19.23 10.88 24.47
CA LEU A 95 18.50 11.97 25.15
C LEU A 95 18.71 12.00 26.68
N PRO A 96 18.76 10.87 27.41
CA PRO A 96 19.11 10.88 28.83
C PRO A 96 20.49 11.48 29.09
N GLY A 97 21.48 11.20 28.23
CA GLY A 97 22.83 11.74 28.33
C GLY A 97 22.90 13.25 28.05
N LEU A 98 22.06 13.75 27.14
CA LEU A 98 21.95 15.18 26.83
C LEU A 98 21.28 16.00 27.95
N VAL A 99 20.31 15.40 28.65
CA VAL A 99 19.71 16.00 29.84
C VAL A 99 20.71 16.00 31.01
N GLN A 100 21.46 14.92 31.20
CA GLN A 100 22.48 14.83 32.26
C GLN A 100 23.69 15.76 32.03
N SER A 101 24.13 15.93 30.78
CA SER A 101 25.22 16.85 30.44
C SER A 101 24.82 18.33 30.47
N GLY A 102 23.54 18.64 30.69
CA GLY A 102 23.03 20.01 30.73
C GLY A 102 22.92 20.69 29.36
N ALA A 103 23.22 19.96 28.28
CA ALA A 103 23.07 20.43 26.90
C ALA A 103 21.58 20.63 26.53
N LEU A 104 20.68 19.92 27.20
CA LEU A 104 19.24 20.03 27.02
C LEU A 104 18.55 20.33 28.37
N GLN A 105 18.22 21.60 28.61
CA GLN A 105 17.49 22.01 29.83
C GLN A 105 15.99 21.90 29.62
N VAL A 106 15.40 20.79 30.06
CA VAL A 106 13.98 20.50 29.87
C VAL A 106 13.39 19.95 31.16
N SER A 107 12.20 20.42 31.55
CA SER A 107 11.51 19.86 32.70
C SER A 107 11.06 18.41 32.41
N PRO A 108 10.94 17.53 33.42
CA PRO A 108 10.57 16.12 33.22
C PRO A 108 9.24 15.94 32.47
N ALA A 109 8.25 16.82 32.73
CA ALA A 109 6.97 16.79 32.03
C ALA A 109 7.11 17.18 30.55
N CYS A 110 7.95 18.18 30.27
CA CYS A 110 8.19 18.66 28.91
C CYS A 110 9.05 17.66 28.10
N TYR A 111 9.94 16.91 28.75
CA TYR A 111 10.68 15.79 28.16
C TYR A 111 9.75 14.68 27.65
N GLN A 112 8.76 14.30 28.47
CA GLN A 112 7.79 13.27 28.12
C GLN A 112 6.93 13.68 26.92
N ASP A 113 6.46 14.93 26.90
CA ASP A 113 5.65 15.48 25.80
C ASP A 113 6.44 15.60 24.50
N LEU A 114 7.71 16.01 24.59
CA LEU A 114 8.63 16.07 23.44
C LEU A 114 8.82 14.66 22.84
N LEU A 115 9.11 13.67 23.67
CA LEU A 115 9.26 12.27 23.23
C LEU A 115 7.97 11.74 22.60
N ASN A 116 6.81 12.00 23.20
CA ASN A 116 5.53 11.54 22.65
C ASN A 116 5.24 12.16 21.27
N ARG A 117 5.53 13.46 21.09
CA ARG A 117 5.40 14.13 19.78
C ARG A 117 6.36 13.57 18.75
N LEU A 118 7.63 13.41 19.11
CA LEU A 118 8.65 12.81 18.24
C LEU A 118 8.29 11.37 17.87
N TYR A 119 7.80 10.58 18.81
CA TYR A 119 7.36 9.20 18.61
C TYR A 119 6.12 9.06 17.74
N ALA A 120 5.19 10.01 17.82
CA ALA A 120 4.08 10.09 16.88
C ALA A 120 4.59 10.37 15.45
N LEU A 121 5.53 11.31 15.31
CA LEU A 121 6.08 11.71 14.01
C LEU A 121 7.04 10.67 13.40
N LEU A 122 7.73 9.89 14.23
CA LEU A 122 8.70 8.87 13.82
C LEU A 122 8.07 7.73 13.01
N HIS A 123 6.83 7.33 13.31
CA HIS A 123 6.15 6.32 12.49
C HIS A 123 5.98 6.78 11.03
N ASP A 124 5.82 8.09 10.83
CA ASP A 124 5.60 8.69 9.52
C ASP A 124 6.89 9.07 8.79
N TYR A 125 8.00 9.24 9.50
CA TYR A 125 9.33 9.35 8.89
C TYR A 125 9.66 8.15 7.99
N THR A 126 9.30 6.93 8.41
CA THR A 126 9.43 5.72 7.58
C THR A 126 8.51 5.70 6.37
N ASN A 127 7.33 6.32 6.43
CA ASN A 127 6.27 6.17 5.41
C ASN A 127 6.25 7.31 4.37
N SER A 128 6.79 8.48 4.73
CA SER A 128 6.62 9.72 3.97
C SER A 128 7.92 10.35 3.49
N PHE A 129 9.03 10.19 4.22
CA PHE A 129 10.29 10.91 3.93
C PHE A 129 11.42 10.04 3.39
N LEU A 130 11.33 8.71 3.53
CA LEU A 130 12.22 7.78 2.82
C LEU A 130 11.55 7.31 1.52
N PRO A 131 12.32 7.00 0.46
CA PRO A 131 11.78 6.45 -0.78
C PRO A 131 11.18 5.06 -0.50
N VAL A 132 9.87 5.01 -0.25
CA VAL A 132 9.12 3.76 -0.09
C VAL A 132 8.32 3.51 -1.35
N ALA A 133 8.57 2.36 -1.99
CA ALA A 133 7.80 1.94 -3.14
C ALA A 133 6.33 1.70 -2.72
N LYS A 134 5.43 2.62 -3.07
CA LYS A 134 4.01 2.51 -2.76
C LYS A 134 3.36 1.49 -3.69
N LEU A 135 2.52 0.64 -3.11
CA LEU A 135 1.76 -0.34 -3.86
C LEU A 135 0.69 0.37 -4.70
N HIS A 136 0.92 0.46 -6.02
CA HIS A 136 0.03 1.13 -6.97
C HIS A 136 -1.18 0.27 -7.34
N SER A 137 -0.98 -1.04 -7.54
CA SER A 137 -2.08 -1.97 -7.81
C SER A 137 -1.83 -3.36 -7.24
N LYS A 138 -2.91 -4.02 -6.85
CA LYS A 138 -2.90 -5.43 -6.42
C LYS A 138 -4.00 -6.16 -7.16
N THR A 139 -3.62 -7.05 -8.06
CA THR A 139 -4.58 -7.89 -8.78
C THR A 139 -4.47 -9.32 -8.26
N ARG A 140 -5.62 -9.92 -7.96
CA ARG A 140 -5.70 -11.32 -7.53
C ARG A 140 -6.25 -12.17 -8.67
N ASP A 141 -5.53 -13.23 -8.98
CA ASP A 141 -5.90 -14.26 -9.96
C ASP A 141 -5.92 -15.63 -9.27
N GLY A 142 -7.09 -16.00 -8.73
CA GLY A 142 -7.23 -17.19 -7.90
C GLY A 142 -6.34 -17.13 -6.64
N SER A 143 -5.40 -18.08 -6.52
CA SER A 143 -4.41 -18.12 -5.43
C SER A 143 -3.25 -17.15 -5.66
N ARG A 144 -3.02 -16.67 -6.89
CA ARG A 144 -1.87 -15.85 -7.23
C ARG A 144 -2.18 -14.36 -7.06
N VAL A 145 -1.25 -13.63 -6.44
CA VAL A 145 -1.36 -12.19 -6.21
C VAL A 145 -0.21 -11.49 -6.93
N THR A 146 -0.54 -10.57 -7.83
CA THR A 146 0.46 -9.70 -8.48
C THR A 146 0.34 -8.30 -7.90
N ARG A 147 1.47 -7.73 -7.50
CA ARG A 147 1.59 -6.40 -6.91
C ARG A 147 2.43 -5.53 -7.85
N THR A 148 1.91 -4.38 -8.24
CA THR A 148 2.64 -3.37 -9.02
C THR A 148 2.93 -2.19 -8.10
N TYR A 149 4.19 -1.82 -7.97
CA TYR A 149 4.63 -0.69 -7.15
C TYR A 149 4.89 0.55 -8.02
N ASP A 150 4.88 1.73 -7.41
CA ASP A 150 5.32 2.96 -8.08
C ASP A 150 6.80 2.90 -8.45
N LYS A 151 7.18 3.71 -9.45
CA LYS A 151 8.58 3.83 -9.84
C LYS A 151 9.27 4.77 -8.86
N PRO A 152 10.49 4.46 -8.39
CA PRO A 152 11.24 5.39 -7.56
C PRO A 152 11.47 6.69 -8.35
N GLN A 153 11.12 7.83 -7.75
CA GLN A 153 11.53 9.14 -8.25
C GLN A 153 12.88 9.45 -7.63
N THR A 154 13.92 9.47 -8.46
CA THR A 154 15.28 9.95 -8.13
C THR A 154 15.37 11.45 -8.26
#